data_AF-A0A9P3WI84-F1
#
_entry.id   AF-A0A9P3WI84-F1
#
_cell.length_a   1.000
_cell.length_b   1.000
_cell.length_c   1.000
_cell.angle_alpha   90.00
_cell.angle_beta   90.00
_cell.angle_gamma   90.00
#
_symmetry.space_group_name_H-M   'P 1'
#
loop_
_entity.id
_entity.type
_entity.pdbx_description
1 polymer ?
#
loop_
_entity_poly.entity_id
_entity_poly.type
_entity_poly.pdbx_seq_one_letter_code
_entity_poly.pdbx_strand_id
1 'polypeptide(L)'
;MSDQHIMKAMFTQQRIQIMHLGKHHKEYTDAYIFAWESGVYPFLHDLGGEHQYLPHELYGDYFEITAQKGASIYERLNRAWADEEDHLTYSCLESELMGVGGARDWRPDELMNVCRYLFLTGCFDDVFWKALCKPNGDSSWVEFVRDAYSREHDTAFM
;
A
#
# COMPACT_ATOMS: atom_id res chain seq x y z
N MET A 1 -6.17 1.63 32.22
CA MET A 1 -6.16 1.32 30.78
C MET A 1 -4.75 0.88 30.44
N SER A 2 -4.54 -0.25 29.75
CA SER A 2 -3.18 -0.64 29.35
C SER A 2 -2.67 0.30 28.27
N ASP A 3 -1.36 0.56 28.27
CA ASP A 3 -0.69 1.47 27.32
C ASP A 3 -1.01 1.13 25.86
N GLN A 4 -1.21 -0.16 25.55
CA GLN A 4 -1.64 -0.65 24.23
C GLN A 4 -3.00 -0.07 23.78
N HIS A 5 -3.98 0.07 24.67
CA HIS A 5 -5.28 0.64 24.32
C HIS A 5 -5.16 2.14 24.02
N ILE A 6 -4.31 2.85 24.75
CA ILE A 6 -4.06 4.28 24.55
C ILE A 6 -3.40 4.48 23.19
N MET A 7 -2.35 3.71 22.87
CA MET A 7 -1.66 3.82 21.59
C MET A 7 -2.57 3.46 20.40
N LYS A 8 -3.44 2.46 20.53
CA LYS A 8 -4.41 2.12 19.48
C LYS A 8 -5.42 3.26 19.25
N ALA A 9 -5.87 3.91 20.33
CA ALA A 9 -6.73 5.09 20.22
C ALA A 9 -6.00 6.27 19.56
N MET A 10 -4.72 6.51 19.91
CA MET A 10 -3.88 7.54 19.28
C MET A 10 -3.64 7.26 17.80
N PHE A 11 -3.34 6.02 17.42
CA PHE A 11 -3.22 5.62 16.02
C PHE A 11 -4.51 5.90 15.24
N THR A 12 -5.66 5.55 15.81
CA THR A 12 -6.97 5.81 15.20
C THR A 12 -7.21 7.32 15.02
N GLN A 13 -6.88 8.11 16.04
CA GLN A 13 -6.97 9.57 15.99
C GLN A 13 -6.03 10.17 14.94
N GLN A 14 -4.79 9.66 14.84
CA GLN A 14 -3.82 10.12 13.86
C GLN A 14 -4.29 9.79 12.44
N ARG A 15 -4.80 8.58 12.21
CA ARG A 15 -5.39 8.18 10.93
C ARG A 15 -6.48 9.15 10.51
N ILE A 16 -7.43 9.45 11.41
CA ILE A 16 -8.49 10.45 11.19
C ILE A 16 -7.90 11.81 10.77
N GLN A 17 -6.87 12.29 11.47
CA GLN A 17 -6.22 13.57 11.17
C GLN A 17 -5.55 13.57 9.79
N ILE A 18 -4.82 12.49 9.43
CA ILE A 18 -4.19 12.36 8.11
C ILE A 18 -5.26 12.41 7.01
N MET A 19 -6.36 11.66 7.16
CA MET A 19 -7.46 11.67 6.18
C MET A 19 -8.09 13.06 6.05
N HIS A 20 -8.34 13.75 7.16
CA HIS A 20 -8.93 15.10 7.16
C HIS A 20 -8.01 16.12 6.48
N LEU A 21 -6.73 16.13 6.83
CA LEU A 21 -5.72 17.01 6.22
C LEU A 21 -5.55 16.72 4.73
N GLY A 22 -5.54 15.44 4.35
CA GLY A 22 -5.46 15.01 2.97
C GLY A 22 -6.62 15.50 2.10
N LYS A 23 -7.85 15.36 2.61
CA LYS A 23 -9.07 15.77 1.92
C LYS A 23 -9.21 17.30 1.83
N HIS A 24 -9.14 17.99 2.96
CA HIS A 24 -9.53 19.41 3.02
C HIS A 24 -8.38 20.39 2.81
N HIS A 25 -7.14 19.98 3.10
CA HIS A 25 -5.98 20.88 3.09
C HIS A 25 -4.96 20.52 2.02
N LYS A 26 -5.20 19.47 1.24
CA LYS A 26 -4.27 18.92 0.24
C LYS A 26 -2.89 18.56 0.79
N GLU A 27 -2.83 18.29 2.08
CA GLU A 27 -1.62 17.80 2.73
C GLU A 27 -1.38 16.33 2.36
N TYR A 28 -0.12 15.92 2.25
CA TYR A 28 0.30 14.56 1.86
C TYR A 28 -0.05 14.13 0.42
N THR A 29 0.71 13.13 -0.06
CA THR A 29 0.50 12.48 -1.36
C THR A 29 -0.70 11.53 -1.30
N ASP A 30 -1.29 11.23 -2.46
CA ASP A 30 -2.40 10.27 -2.54
C ASP A 30 -1.99 8.88 -2.06
N ALA A 31 -0.76 8.46 -2.38
CA ALA A 31 -0.20 7.20 -1.88
C ALA A 31 -0.17 7.14 -0.35
N TYR A 32 0.26 8.24 0.29
CA TYR A 32 0.34 8.30 1.74
C TYR A 32 -1.04 8.26 2.40
N ILE A 33 -2.01 9.00 1.85
CA ILE A 33 -3.40 9.00 2.34
C ILE A 33 -3.99 7.60 2.19
N PHE A 34 -3.88 6.99 1.01
CA PHE A 34 -4.36 5.64 0.75
C PHE A 34 -3.73 4.61 1.68
N ALA A 35 -2.44 4.72 1.99
CA ALA A 35 -1.75 3.81 2.89
C ALA A 35 -2.37 3.83 4.30
N TRP A 36 -2.62 5.02 4.85
CA TRP A 36 -3.32 5.20 6.13
C TRP A 36 -4.75 4.69 6.11
N GLU A 37 -5.44 4.83 4.99
CA GLU A 37 -6.81 4.36 4.81
C GLU A 37 -6.91 2.84 4.79
N SER A 38 -6.06 2.21 3.97
CA SER A 38 -6.03 0.77 3.67
C SER A 38 -5.24 -0.07 4.67
N GLY A 39 -4.59 0.57 5.65
CA GLY A 39 -3.79 -0.12 6.67
C GLY A 39 -2.41 -0.57 6.18
N VAL A 40 -1.94 -0.05 5.04
CA VAL A 40 -0.58 -0.25 4.52
C VAL A 40 0.39 0.68 5.26
N TYR A 41 1.47 0.14 5.81
CA TYR A 41 2.57 0.97 6.30
C TYR A 41 3.27 1.67 5.12
N PRO A 42 3.35 3.01 5.07
CA PRO A 42 3.87 3.74 3.92
C PRO A 42 5.41 3.79 3.87
N PHE A 43 6.07 2.64 3.77
CA PHE A 43 7.54 2.49 3.89
C PHE A 43 8.37 3.33 2.90
N LEU A 44 7.88 3.59 1.69
CA LEU A 44 8.56 4.49 0.74
C LEU A 44 8.57 5.97 1.18
N HIS A 45 7.84 6.31 2.24
CA HIS A 45 7.83 7.63 2.85
C HIS A 45 8.63 7.71 4.16
N ASP A 46 9.28 6.62 4.59
CA ASP A 46 10.14 6.62 5.77
C ASP A 46 11.26 7.67 5.60
N LEU A 47 11.45 8.53 6.60
CA LEU A 47 12.52 9.53 6.60
C LEU A 47 13.82 9.02 7.27
N GLY A 48 13.80 7.80 7.82
CA GLY A 48 14.97 7.09 8.37
C GLY A 48 15.59 7.75 9.60
N GLY A 49 14.80 8.47 10.39
CA GLY A 49 15.27 9.62 11.16
C GLY A 49 16.01 9.37 12.48
N GLU A 50 16.80 10.38 12.86
CA GLU A 50 17.08 10.76 14.25
C GLU A 50 16.38 12.08 14.68
N HIS A 51 15.98 12.96 13.74
CA HIS A 51 15.43 14.31 14.05
C HIS A 51 14.19 14.73 13.23
N GLN A 52 13.78 13.95 12.24
CA GLN A 52 12.57 14.17 11.43
C GLN A 52 11.92 12.81 11.21
N TYR A 53 10.61 12.73 11.44
CA TYR A 53 9.81 11.53 11.22
C TYR A 53 8.45 11.95 10.68
N LEU A 54 7.87 11.13 9.82
CA LEU A 54 6.46 11.24 9.49
C LEU A 54 5.62 10.47 10.51
N PRO A 55 4.33 10.81 10.68
CA PRO A 55 3.49 10.22 11.72
C PRO A 55 3.46 8.69 11.74
N HIS A 56 3.56 8.02 10.58
CA HIS A 56 3.47 6.56 10.48
C HIS A 56 4.64 5.84 11.17
N GLU A 57 5.83 6.45 11.23
CA GLU A 57 7.03 5.86 11.81
C GLU A 57 6.88 5.58 13.32
N LEU A 58 6.01 6.33 14.02
CA LEU A 58 5.70 6.11 15.43
C LEU A 58 4.69 4.97 15.67
N TYR A 59 3.98 4.54 14.63
CA TYR A 59 2.86 3.61 14.73
C TYR A 59 3.06 2.35 13.89
N GLY A 60 4.29 1.98 13.54
CA GLY A 60 4.57 0.85 12.65
C GLY A 60 3.83 -0.44 13.01
N ASP A 61 3.79 -0.79 14.30
CA ASP A 61 3.14 -1.99 14.81
C ASP A 61 1.60 -1.96 14.76
N TYR A 62 0.99 -0.82 14.43
CA TYR A 62 -0.46 -0.64 14.37
C TYR A 62 -1.03 -0.72 12.95
N PHE A 63 -0.17 -0.80 11.93
CA PHE A 63 -0.57 -1.07 10.56
C PHE A 63 -0.87 -2.55 10.35
N GLU A 64 -1.90 -2.84 9.55
CA GLU A 64 -2.30 -4.21 9.22
C GLU A 64 -1.27 -4.88 8.30
N ILE A 65 -0.73 -4.12 7.35
CA ILE A 65 0.32 -4.57 6.45
C ILE A 65 1.62 -3.86 6.84
N THR A 66 2.56 -4.64 7.37
CA THR A 66 3.83 -4.13 7.90
C THR A 66 4.76 -3.61 6.81
N ALA A 67 5.74 -2.78 7.21
CA ALA A 67 6.81 -2.30 6.33
C ALA A 67 7.52 -3.45 5.61
N GLN A 68 7.85 -4.53 6.34
CA GLN A 68 8.53 -5.70 5.79
C GLN A 68 7.69 -6.41 4.72
N LYS A 69 6.38 -6.59 4.95
CA LYS A 69 5.47 -7.17 3.96
C LYS A 69 5.41 -6.30 2.70
N GLY A 70 5.17 -5.00 2.86
CA GLY A 70 5.14 -4.06 1.74
C GLY A 70 6.46 -4.04 0.94
N ALA A 71 7.58 -3.97 1.64
CA ALA A 71 8.91 -3.97 1.05
C ALA A 71 9.19 -5.27 0.27
N SER A 72 8.72 -6.43 0.74
CA SER A 72 8.93 -7.69 0.01
C SER A 72 8.27 -7.70 -1.38
N ILE A 73 7.09 -7.10 -1.51
CA ILE A 73 6.41 -6.94 -2.81
C ILE A 73 7.14 -5.93 -3.66
N TYR A 74 7.53 -4.79 -3.08
CA TYR A 74 8.33 -3.79 -3.78
C TYR A 74 9.60 -4.39 -4.37
N GLU A 75 10.36 -5.17 -3.59
CA GLU A 75 11.58 -5.81 -4.07
C GLU A 75 11.33 -6.86 -5.17
N ARG A 76 10.22 -7.61 -5.09
CA ARG A 76 9.83 -8.56 -6.14
C ARG A 76 9.49 -7.84 -7.44
N LEU A 77 8.73 -6.75 -7.37
CA LEU A 77 8.37 -5.92 -8.52
C LEU A 77 9.59 -5.21 -9.09
N ASN A 78 10.46 -4.68 -8.22
CA ASN A 78 11.69 -4.00 -8.61
C ASN A 78 12.65 -4.93 -9.36
N ARG A 79 12.80 -6.18 -8.92
CA ARG A 79 13.55 -7.20 -9.67
C ARG A 79 12.93 -7.49 -11.03
N ALA A 80 11.62 -7.71 -11.09
CA ALA A 80 10.92 -7.97 -12.35
C ALA A 80 11.04 -6.81 -13.35
N TRP A 81 10.96 -5.59 -12.85
CA TRP A 81 11.12 -4.38 -13.65
C TRP A 81 12.56 -4.22 -14.14
N ALA A 82 13.55 -4.47 -13.28
CA ALA A 82 14.98 -4.39 -13.64
C ALA A 82 15.42 -5.49 -14.62
N ASP A 83 14.86 -6.69 -14.50
CA ASP A 83 15.17 -7.85 -15.35
C ASP A 83 14.32 -7.91 -16.63
N GLU A 84 13.47 -6.90 -16.89
CA GLU A 84 12.53 -6.87 -18.02
C GLU A 84 11.68 -8.15 -18.12
N GLU A 85 11.16 -8.61 -16.97
CA GLU A 85 10.36 -9.83 -16.86
C GLU A 85 8.96 -9.66 -17.51
N ASP A 86 8.89 -9.84 -18.83
CA ASP A 86 7.69 -9.64 -19.66
C ASP A 86 6.46 -10.49 -19.28
N HIS A 87 6.64 -11.50 -18.44
CA HIS A 87 5.60 -12.47 -18.07
C HIS A 87 5.08 -12.31 -16.65
N LEU A 88 5.61 -11.36 -15.86
CA LEU A 88 5.09 -11.12 -14.53
C LEU A 88 3.67 -10.53 -14.63
N THR A 89 2.70 -11.25 -14.09
CA THR A 89 1.32 -10.78 -13.93
C THR A 89 0.92 -10.85 -12.47
N TYR A 90 -0.14 -10.14 -12.09
CA TYR A 90 -0.70 -10.24 -10.74
C TYR A 90 -1.12 -11.68 -10.38
N SER A 91 -1.66 -12.44 -11.32
CA SER A 91 -1.96 -13.87 -11.08
C SER A 91 -0.71 -14.70 -10.77
N CYS A 92 0.45 -14.32 -11.33
CA CYS A 92 1.73 -14.92 -10.96
C CYS A 92 2.08 -14.57 -9.51
N LEU A 93 1.94 -13.29 -9.10
CA LEU A 93 2.17 -12.87 -7.71
C LEU A 93 1.24 -13.56 -6.72
N GLU A 94 -0.07 -13.62 -7.02
CA GLU A 94 -1.02 -14.36 -6.18
C GLU A 94 -0.64 -15.83 -6.07
N SER A 95 -0.23 -16.48 -7.17
CA SER A 95 0.18 -17.88 -7.13
C SER A 95 1.50 -18.07 -6.36
N GLU A 96 2.45 -17.16 -6.47
CA GLU A 96 3.72 -17.18 -5.72
C GLU A 96 3.48 -17.05 -4.21
N LEU A 97 2.56 -16.16 -3.82
CA LEU A 97 2.32 -15.81 -2.43
C LEU A 97 1.29 -16.73 -1.76
N MET A 98 0.24 -17.13 -2.46
CA MET A 98 -0.95 -17.80 -1.91
C MET A 98 -1.18 -19.22 -2.47
N GLY A 99 -0.37 -19.67 -3.44
CA GLY A 99 -0.50 -21.00 -4.07
C GLY A 99 -0.07 -22.18 -3.19
N VAL A 100 -0.13 -23.40 -3.75
CA VAL A 100 0.30 -24.64 -3.05
C VAL A 100 1.81 -24.61 -2.84
N GLY A 101 2.23 -24.19 -1.64
CA GLY A 101 3.64 -23.96 -1.27
C GLY A 101 3.98 -22.50 -0.98
N GLY A 102 3.05 -21.56 -1.23
CA GLY A 102 3.18 -20.16 -0.85
C GLY A 102 3.13 -19.94 0.66
N ALA A 103 3.68 -18.83 1.12
CA ALA A 103 3.54 -18.40 2.50
C ALA A 103 2.06 -18.08 2.76
N ARG A 104 1.35 -18.90 3.54
CA ARG A 104 -0.05 -18.69 3.98
C ARG A 104 -0.31 -17.39 4.77
N ASP A 105 0.63 -16.46 4.72
CA ASP A 105 0.66 -15.20 5.44
C ASP A 105 0.03 -14.05 4.65
N TRP A 106 -0.24 -14.22 3.34
CA TRP A 106 -0.88 -13.19 2.51
C TRP A 106 -2.38 -13.41 2.34
N ARG A 107 -3.15 -12.32 2.46
CA ARG A 107 -4.54 -12.27 1.99
C ARG A 107 -4.63 -11.54 0.63
N PRO A 108 -5.64 -11.86 -0.22
CA PRO A 108 -5.82 -11.20 -1.52
C PRO A 108 -5.91 -9.67 -1.43
N ASP A 109 -6.61 -9.14 -0.43
CA ASP A 109 -6.76 -7.71 -0.17
C ASP A 109 -5.44 -7.04 0.21
N GLU A 110 -4.55 -7.74 0.95
CA GLU A 110 -3.24 -7.20 1.32
C GLU A 110 -2.36 -6.97 0.10
N LEU A 111 -2.25 -7.95 -0.81
CA LEU A 111 -1.47 -7.81 -2.05
C LEU A 111 -2.02 -6.68 -2.90
N MET A 112 -3.35 -6.63 -3.05
CA MET A 112 -4.03 -5.61 -3.84
C MET A 112 -3.78 -4.20 -3.27
N ASN A 113 -3.87 -4.02 -1.95
CA ASN A 113 -3.61 -2.74 -1.29
C ASN A 113 -2.13 -2.34 -1.41
N VAL A 114 -1.18 -3.26 -1.26
CA VAL A 114 0.25 -2.95 -1.47
C VAL A 114 0.51 -2.54 -2.93
N CYS A 115 -0.05 -3.25 -3.90
CA CYS A 115 0.07 -2.89 -5.31
C CYS A 115 -0.52 -1.51 -5.61
N ARG A 116 -1.70 -1.18 -5.08
CA ARG A 116 -2.32 0.15 -5.24
C ARG A 116 -1.47 1.23 -4.58
N TYR A 117 -0.94 0.99 -3.37
CA TYR A 117 0.00 1.92 -2.73
C TYR A 117 1.21 2.20 -3.61
N LEU A 118 1.87 1.16 -4.13
CA LEU A 118 3.04 1.28 -4.99
C LEU A 118 2.71 1.99 -6.31
N PHE A 119 1.55 1.70 -6.92
CA PHE A 119 1.08 2.41 -8.10
C PHE A 119 0.95 3.91 -7.85
N LEU A 120 0.28 4.28 -6.75
CA LEU A 120 0.08 5.69 -6.37
C LEU A 120 1.38 6.42 -6.02
N THR A 121 2.43 5.71 -5.58
CA THR A 121 3.76 6.33 -5.38
C THR A 121 4.46 6.68 -6.69
N GLY A 122 4.03 6.12 -7.82
CA GLY A 122 4.67 6.34 -9.11
C GLY A 122 6.07 5.72 -9.22
N CYS A 123 6.36 4.67 -8.46
CA CYS A 123 7.69 4.04 -8.42
C CYS A 123 8.01 3.17 -9.66
N PHE A 124 7.00 2.77 -10.43
CA PHE A 124 7.15 2.05 -11.70
C PHE A 124 6.39 2.75 -12.83
N ASP A 125 6.83 2.56 -14.06
CA ASP A 125 6.20 3.17 -15.24
C ASP A 125 4.86 2.49 -15.62
N ASP A 126 4.06 3.19 -16.42
CA ASP A 126 2.75 2.70 -16.87
C ASP A 126 2.87 1.48 -17.83
N VAL A 127 4.02 1.24 -18.46
CA VAL A 127 4.23 0.05 -19.30
C VAL A 127 4.29 -1.20 -18.42
N PHE A 128 5.07 -1.13 -17.34
CA PHE A 128 5.18 -2.18 -16.34
C PHE A 128 3.82 -2.46 -15.67
N TRP A 129 3.12 -1.42 -15.21
CA TRP A 129 1.79 -1.59 -14.62
C TRP A 129 0.77 -2.17 -15.60
N LYS A 130 0.83 -1.81 -16.89
CA LYS A 130 -0.02 -2.43 -17.93
C LYS A 130 0.28 -3.91 -18.13
N ALA A 131 1.55 -4.31 -18.09
CA ALA A 131 1.95 -5.71 -18.19
C ALA A 131 1.50 -6.51 -16.97
N LEU A 132 1.77 -5.98 -15.77
CA LEU A 132 1.40 -6.60 -14.50
C LEU A 132 -0.12 -6.75 -14.35
N CYS A 133 -0.86 -5.73 -14.77
CA CYS A 133 -2.32 -5.66 -14.78
C CYS A 133 -2.98 -6.23 -16.04
N LYS A 134 -2.26 -7.03 -16.83
CA LYS A 134 -2.87 -7.73 -17.95
C LYS A 134 -3.91 -8.73 -17.42
N PRO A 135 -5.20 -8.60 -17.80
CA PRO A 135 -6.24 -9.46 -17.25
C PRO A 135 -6.03 -10.93 -17.67
N ASN A 136 -6.07 -11.84 -16.69
CA ASN A 136 -6.15 -13.29 -16.91
C ASN A 136 -7.51 -13.84 -16.43
N GLY A 137 -8.57 -13.04 -16.52
CA GLY A 137 -9.89 -13.34 -15.98
C GLY A 137 -10.57 -12.09 -15.42
N ASP A 138 -10.82 -12.07 -14.11
CA ASP A 138 -11.40 -10.93 -13.40
C ASP A 138 -10.52 -9.67 -13.53
N SER A 139 -11.12 -8.57 -14.00
CA SER A 139 -10.47 -7.28 -14.24
C SER A 139 -10.79 -6.24 -13.16
N SER A 140 -11.65 -6.55 -12.19
CA SER A 140 -12.08 -5.60 -11.15
C SER A 140 -10.91 -5.07 -10.31
N TRP A 141 -9.93 -5.93 -10.03
CA TRP A 141 -8.71 -5.55 -9.32
C TRP A 141 -7.78 -4.66 -10.17
N VAL A 142 -7.78 -4.82 -11.51
CA VAL A 142 -6.98 -3.98 -12.43
C VAL A 142 -7.47 -2.56 -12.39
N GLU A 143 -8.80 -2.40 -12.45
CA GLU A 143 -9.45 -1.11 -12.29
C GLU A 143 -9.12 -0.53 -10.93
N PHE A 144 -9.26 -1.33 -9.85
CA PHE A 144 -8.90 -0.87 -8.50
C PHE A 144 -7.44 -0.41 -8.38
N VAL A 145 -6.46 -1.19 -8.82
CA VAL A 145 -5.03 -0.82 -8.63
C VAL A 145 -4.66 0.42 -9.44
N ARG A 146 -5.21 0.57 -10.65
CA ARG A 146 -4.83 1.63 -11.59
C ARG A 146 -5.73 2.86 -11.57
N ASP A 147 -6.79 2.86 -10.78
CA ASP A 147 -7.70 4.01 -10.69
C ASP A 147 -6.99 5.23 -10.11
N ALA A 148 -7.36 6.41 -10.60
CA ALA A 148 -6.88 7.65 -10.03
C ALA A 148 -7.47 7.82 -8.62
N TYR A 149 -6.64 8.12 -7.64
CA TYR A 149 -7.12 8.32 -6.27
C TYR A 149 -8.04 9.54 -6.19
N SER A 150 -9.31 9.32 -5.83
CA SER A 150 -10.29 10.37 -5.64
C SER A 150 -10.39 10.73 -4.17
N ARG A 151 -9.80 11.87 -3.77
CA ARG A 151 -9.88 12.37 -2.38
C ARG A 151 -11.31 12.67 -1.91
N GLU A 152 -12.28 12.76 -2.82
CA GLU A 152 -13.68 12.97 -2.49
C GLU A 152 -14.48 11.67 -2.33
N HIS A 153 -14.11 10.61 -3.06
CA HIS A 153 -14.89 9.37 -3.13
C HIS A 153 -14.20 8.20 -2.41
N ASP A 154 -12.87 8.22 -2.36
CA ASP A 154 -12.07 7.14 -1.78
C ASP A 154 -11.80 7.38 -0.29
N THR A 155 -11.72 8.63 0.18
CA THR A 155 -11.68 8.86 1.63
C THR A 155 -13.07 8.63 2.21
N ALA A 156 -13.27 7.55 2.97
CA ALA A 156 -14.52 7.26 3.70
C ALA A 156 -14.90 8.31 4.79
N PHE A 157 -14.18 9.42 4.85
CA PHE A 157 -14.44 10.55 5.74
C PHE A 157 -15.61 11.39 5.19
N MET A 158 -16.79 11.25 5.80
CA MET A 158 -17.90 12.21 5.67
C MET A 158 -17.54 13.54 6.33
#